data_AF-A0A974P191-F1
#
_entry.id   AF-A0A974P191-F1
#
_cell.length_a   1.000
_cell.length_b   1.000
_cell.length_c   1.000
_cell.angle_alpha   90.00
_cell.angle_beta   90.00
_cell.angle_gamma   90.00
#
_symmetry.space_group_name_H-M   'P 1'
#
loop_
_entity.id
_entity.type
_entity.pdbx_description
1 polymer ?
#
loop_
_entity_poly.entity_id
_entity_poly.type
_entity_poly.pdbx_seq_one_letter_code
_entity_poly.pdbx_strand_id
1 'polypeptide(L)'
;MFKTRPRAEWLELLQANGVPCAPVGPREPWFAGDAVAAGEARVTLEHPELGPVHMPNVPSRLSVTPGSVRHLAKPSTATPGPSARPSAHRRQ
;
A
#
# COMPACT_ATOMS: atom_id res chain seq x y z
N MET A 1 -16.46 12.54 23.21
CA MET A 1 -15.10 13.04 23.49
C MET A 1 -14.38 13.49 22.22
N PHE A 2 -13.97 12.63 21.28
CA PHE A 2 -13.14 13.06 20.12
C PHE A 2 -13.72 14.18 19.23
N LYS A 3 -15.04 14.39 19.20
CA LYS A 3 -15.69 15.47 18.42
C LYS A 3 -15.53 16.88 19.03
N THR A 4 -15.03 17.01 20.26
CA THR A 4 -15.05 18.30 20.98
C THR A 4 -13.82 19.17 20.74
N ARG A 5 -12.78 18.65 20.06
CA ARG A 5 -11.54 19.37 19.75
C ARG A 5 -11.06 19.00 18.35
N PRO A 6 -10.33 19.88 17.65
CA PRO A 6 -9.68 19.57 16.38
C PRO A 6 -8.77 18.34 16.47
N ARG A 7 -8.60 17.64 15.34
CA ARG A 7 -7.72 16.47 15.22
C ARG A 7 -6.30 16.75 15.73
N ALA A 8 -5.73 17.91 15.37
CA ALA A 8 -4.36 18.27 15.71
C ALA A 8 -4.13 18.27 17.22
N GLU A 9 -5.05 18.88 17.98
CA GLU A 9 -4.96 18.93 19.44
C GLU A 9 -5.02 17.53 20.09
N TRP A 10 -5.83 16.62 19.54
CA TRP A 10 -5.85 15.24 20.02
C TRP A 10 -4.56 14.50 19.69
N LEU A 11 -4.00 14.67 18.49
CA LEU A 11 -2.74 14.04 18.10
C LEU A 11 -1.59 14.49 19.01
N GLU A 12 -1.48 15.79 19.28
CA GLU A 12 -0.47 16.34 20.20
C GLU A 12 -0.61 15.75 21.60
N LEU A 13 -1.83 15.75 22.16
CA LEU A 13 -2.08 15.24 23.50
C LEU A 13 -1.78 13.74 23.61
N LEU A 14 -2.21 12.95 22.62
CA LEU A 14 -1.98 11.51 22.60
C LEU A 14 -0.49 11.18 22.47
N GLN A 15 0.23 11.85 21.58
CA GLN A 15 1.68 11.67 21.41
C GLN A 15 2.45 12.06 22.68
N ALA A 16 2.09 13.17 23.32
CA ALA A 16 2.71 13.60 24.57
C ALA A 16 2.54 12.60 25.72
N ASN A 17 1.52 11.74 25.66
CA ASN A 17 1.26 10.68 26.65
C ASN A 17 1.70 9.29 26.15
N GLY A 18 2.51 9.23 25.09
CA GLY A 18 3.05 7.97 24.57
C GLY A 18 2.03 7.07 23.89
N VAL A 19 0.85 7.59 23.55
CA VAL A 19 -0.18 6.82 22.83
C VAL A 19 0.14 6.82 21.34
N PRO A 20 0.29 5.64 20.70
CA PRO A 20 0.53 5.57 19.26
C PRO A 20 -0.68 6.09 18.50
N CYS A 21 -0.50 7.18 17.75
CA CYS A 21 -1.54 7.74 16.91
C CYS A 21 -0.94 8.44 15.67
N ALA A 22 -1.71 8.45 14.59
CA ALA A 22 -1.36 9.13 13.34
C ALA A 22 -2.64 9.70 12.69
N PRO A 23 -2.53 10.78 11.89
CA PRO A 23 -3.66 11.29 11.15
C PRO A 23 -4.08 10.31 10.04
N VAL A 24 -5.39 10.17 9.83
CA VAL A 24 -5.91 9.67 8.56
C VAL A 24 -5.82 10.80 7.55
N GLY A 25 -5.27 10.51 6.38
CA GLY A 25 -5.09 11.47 5.29
C GLY A 25 -5.30 10.83 3.91
N PRO A 26 -5.26 11.63 2.84
CA PRO A 26 -5.36 11.11 1.49
C PRO A 26 -4.20 10.15 1.17
N ARG A 27 -4.44 9.25 0.22
CA ARG A 27 -3.48 8.20 -0.15
C ARG A 27 -2.23 8.78 -0.79
N GLU A 28 -2.37 9.76 -1.67
CA GLU A 28 -1.26 10.29 -2.47
C GLU A 28 -0.17 10.96 -1.61
N PRO A 29 -0.49 11.87 -0.66
CA PRO A 29 0.50 12.42 0.27
C PRO A 29 1.09 11.37 1.19
N TRP A 30 0.30 10.39 1.64
CA TRP A 30 0.80 9.28 2.45
C TRP A 30 1.82 8.43 1.67
N PHE A 31 1.49 8.09 0.42
CA PHE A 31 2.35 7.28 -0.45
C PHE A 31 3.64 8.00 -0.88
N ALA A 32 3.64 9.34 -0.81
CA ALA A 32 4.82 10.17 -1.02
C ALA A 32 5.56 10.54 0.28
N GLY A 33 5.05 10.13 1.44
CA GLY A 33 5.53 10.56 2.75
C GLY A 33 6.69 9.75 3.31
N ASP A 34 7.27 10.27 4.39
CA ASP A 34 8.49 9.76 5.00
C ASP A 34 8.39 8.30 5.48
N ALA A 35 7.23 7.88 5.98
CA ALA A 35 7.02 6.50 6.41
C ALA A 35 7.20 5.49 5.27
N VAL A 36 6.74 5.85 4.06
CA VAL A 36 6.87 5.00 2.86
C VAL A 36 8.29 5.03 2.33
N ALA A 37 8.94 6.20 2.38
CA ALA A 37 10.34 6.36 1.99
C ALA A 37 11.28 5.57 2.92
N ALA A 38 11.12 5.71 4.23
CA ALA A 38 11.92 5.01 5.24
C ALA A 38 11.74 3.48 5.19
N GLY A 39 10.55 3.02 4.81
CA GLY A 39 10.27 1.60 4.61
C GLY A 39 10.72 1.04 3.26
N GLU A 40 11.25 1.88 2.35
CA GLU A 40 11.48 1.55 0.93
C GLU A 40 10.26 0.86 0.30
N ALA A 41 9.07 1.28 0.73
CA ALA A 41 7.80 0.60 0.45
C ALA A 41 7.20 1.00 -0.91
N ARG A 42 7.95 1.77 -1.72
CA ARG A 42 7.57 2.23 -3.05
C ARG A 42 8.71 1.98 -4.04
N VAL A 43 8.37 1.46 -5.21
CA VAL A 43 9.28 1.33 -6.36
C VAL A 43 8.76 2.16 -7.54
N THR A 44 9.69 2.63 -8.37
CA THR A 44 9.39 3.31 -9.64
C THR A 44 9.84 2.41 -10.79
N LEU A 45 8.99 2.22 -11.78
CA LEU A 45 9.29 1.47 -13.01
C LEU A 45 8.92 2.31 -14.23
N GLU A 46 9.64 2.13 -15.33
CA GLU A 46 9.31 2.78 -16.61
C GLU A 46 8.25 1.98 -17.37
N HIS A 47 7.09 2.60 -17.61
CA HIS A 47 6.06 2.06 -18.48
C HIS A 47 6.24 2.61 -19.90
N PRO A 48 6.24 1.78 -20.96
CA PRO A 48 6.50 2.23 -22.33
C PRO A 48 5.60 3.37 -22.81
N GLU A 49 4.35 3.42 -22.36
CA GLU A 49 3.36 4.43 -22.77
C GLU A 49 3.10 5.53 -21.71
N LEU A 50 3.29 5.23 -20.43
CA LEU A 50 2.88 6.12 -19.33
C LEU A 50 4.08 6.81 -18.68
N GLY A 51 5.31 6.43 -19.07
CA GLY A 51 6.54 6.86 -18.42
C GLY A 51 6.67 6.26 -17.01
N PRO A 52 7.26 7.00 -16.05
CA PRO A 52 7.51 6.49 -14.72
C PRO A 52 6.19 6.22 -13.96
N VAL A 53 6.01 5.00 -13.49
CA VAL A 53 4.89 4.59 -12.65
C VAL A 53 5.37 4.20 -11.26
N HIS A 54 4.60 4.57 -10.23
CA HIS A 54 4.90 4.25 -8.84
C HIS A 54 3.96 3.15 -8.32
N MET A 55 4.53 2.15 -7.67
CA MET A 55 3.77 1.05 -7.07
C MET A 55 4.36 0.60 -5.73
N PRO A 56 3.58 -0.07 -4.88
CA PRO A 56 4.11 -0.67 -3.66
C PRO A 56 5.27 -1.63 -3.98
N ASN A 57 6.30 -1.62 -3.14
CA ASN A 57 7.41 -2.57 -3.22
C ASN A 57 7.03 -3.92 -2.59
N VAL A 58 7.94 -4.88 -2.61
CA VAL A 58 7.80 -6.17 -1.92
C VAL A 58 7.57 -5.90 -0.41
N PRO A 59 6.46 -6.38 0.18
CA PRO A 59 6.09 -6.03 1.56
C PRO A 59 7.02 -6.65 2.61
N SER A 60 7.75 -7.70 2.26
CA SER A 60 8.63 -8.44 3.17
C SER A 60 10.09 -8.27 2.78
N ARG A 61 10.92 -7.84 3.73
CA ARG A 61 12.38 -7.75 3.58
C ARG A 61 13.04 -8.95 4.26
N LEU A 62 13.53 -9.89 3.47
CA LEU A 62 14.26 -11.07 3.96
C LEU A 62 15.76 -10.81 3.90
N SER A 63 16.50 -11.24 4.92
CA SER A 63 17.96 -11.00 5.02
C SER A 63 18.77 -11.86 4.04
N VAL A 64 18.36 -13.11 3.81
CA VAL A 64 19.09 -14.07 2.94
C VAL A 64 18.57 -14.06 1.51
N THR A 65 17.25 -13.92 1.32
CA THR A 65 16.60 -13.94 0.01
C THR A 65 15.72 -12.71 -0.22
N PRO A 66 16.31 -11.50 -0.36
CA PRO A 66 15.55 -10.30 -0.62
C PRO A 66 14.70 -10.43 -1.88
N GLY A 67 13.41 -10.09 -1.78
CA GLY A 67 12.54 -10.01 -2.95
C GLY A 67 12.83 -8.75 -3.78
N SER A 68 12.56 -8.80 -5.08
CA SER A 68 12.67 -7.64 -5.97
C SER A 68 11.60 -7.64 -7.05
N VAL A 69 11.11 -6.44 -7.39
CA VAL A 69 10.23 -6.22 -8.55
C VAL A 69 11.11 -6.01 -9.77
N ARG A 70 11.05 -6.93 -10.74
CA ARG A 70 11.97 -6.92 -11.90
C ARG A 70 11.42 -6.24 -13.13
N HIS A 71 10.11 -6.31 -13.35
CA HIS A 71 9.47 -5.75 -14.53
C HIS A 71 7.97 -5.55 -14.30
N LEU A 72 7.37 -4.70 -15.12
CA LEU A 72 5.92 -4.55 -15.21
C LEU A 72 5.25 -5.86 -15.68
N ALA A 73 3.95 -5.96 -15.47
CA ALA A 73 3.17 -7.06 -16.04
C ALA A 73 3.32 -7.04 -17.56
N LYS A 74 3.53 -8.23 -18.15
CA LYS A 74 3.57 -8.37 -19.60
C LYS A 74 2.14 -8.41 -20.13
N PRO A 75 1.82 -7.70 -21.23
CA PRO A 75 0.54 -7.85 -21.89
C PRO A 75 0.30 -9.32 -22.24
N SER A 76 -0.85 -9.87 -21.85
CA SER A 76 -1.28 -11.19 -22.28
C SER A 76 -2.15 -11.06 -23.52
N THR A 77 -1.86 -11.84 -24.56
CA THR A 77 -2.73 -11.97 -25.74
C THR A 77 -3.94 -12.88 -25.51
N ALA A 78 -4.00 -13.56 -24.36
CA ALA A 78 -5.11 -14.42 -23.97
C ALA A 78 -6.27 -13.59 -23.39
N THR A 79 -7.47 -13.73 -23.97
CA THR A 79 -8.71 -13.27 -23.35
C THR A 79 -8.94 -14.08 -22.07
N PRO A 80 -9.02 -13.46 -20.88
CA PRO A 80 -9.44 -14.19 -19.69
C PRO A 80 -10.90 -14.60 -19.88
N GLY A 81 -11.12 -15.89 -20.16
CA GLY A 81 -12.45 -16.48 -20.09
C GLY A 81 -12.98 -16.43 -18.65
N PRO A 82 -14.30 -16.43 -18.43
CA PRO A 82 -14.84 -16.44 -17.09
C PRO A 82 -14.33 -17.69 -16.35
N SER A 83 -13.53 -17.49 -15.29
CA SER A 83 -13.18 -18.60 -14.40
C SER A 83 -14.47 -19.05 -13.72
N ALA A 84 -14.94 -20.27 -14.02
CA ALA A 84 -16.04 -20.86 -13.29
C ALA A 84 -15.64 -20.91 -11.81
N ARG A 85 -16.31 -20.11 -10.96
CA ARG A 85 -16.18 -20.25 -9.51
C ARG A 85 -16.62 -21.68 -9.18
N PRO A 86 -15.80 -22.52 -8.55
CA PRO A 86 -16.27 -23.82 -8.09
C PRO A 86 -17.46 -23.57 -7.17
N SER A 87 -18.58 -24.22 -7.49
CA SER A 87 -19.83 -24.11 -6.74
C SER A 87 -19.53 -24.44 -5.27
N ALA A 88 -19.76 -23.46 -4.40
CA ALA A 88 -19.65 -23.67 -2.96
C ALA A 88 -20.58 -24.84 -2.61
N HIS A 89 -20.00 -25.95 -2.15
CA HIS A 89 -20.77 -27.04 -1.57
C HIS A 89 -21.54 -26.48 -0.37
N ARG A 90 -22.82 -26.20 -0.59
CA ARG A 90 -23.78 -25.89 0.47
C ARG A 90 -23.96 -27.19 1.27
N ARG A 91 -23.13 -27.39 2.29
CA ARG A 91 -23.43 -28.38 3.33
C ARG A 91 -24.54 -27.79 4.18
N GLN A 92 -25.59 -28.60 4.31
CA GLN A 92 -26.71 -28.41 5.22
C GLN A 92 -26.23 -28.46 6.67
#